data_AF-A0A6V7JKC2-F1
#
_entry.id   AF-A0A6V7JKC2-F1
#
_cell.length_a   1.000
_cell.length_b   1.000
_cell.length_c   1.000
_cell.angle_alpha   90.00
_cell.angle_beta   90.00
_cell.angle_gamma   90.00
#
_symmetry.space_group_name_H-M   'P 1'
#
loop_
_entity.id
_entity.type
_entity.pdbx_description
1 polymer ?
#
loop_
_entity_poly.entity_id
_entity_poly.type
_entity_poly.pdbx_seq_one_letter_code
_entity_poly.pdbx_strand_id
1 'polypeptide(L)'
;SYQPLLVLPSITERKIICVASAIKSYISRTKDIRNKEDSLFLTFKKPHGAASSQTLGRWIKSCLSDAGIDTTQFSAYSTKHASTSTAAVKGVDIDTIRRTAGWSASSNVFVRFYNRPVTSKKDVFAKVVLTGKK
;
A
#
# COMPACT_ATOMS: atom_id res chain seq x y z
N SER A 1 11.24 -8.21 -18.74
CA SER A 1 10.87 -7.08 -17.87
C SER A 1 11.78 -7.11 -16.64
N TYR A 2 12.27 -5.96 -16.17
CA TYR A 2 13.06 -5.91 -14.94
C TYR A 2 12.12 -6.09 -13.74
N GLN A 3 12.22 -7.21 -13.02
CA GLN A 3 11.61 -7.34 -11.70
C GLN A 3 12.63 -6.82 -10.67
N PRO A 4 12.35 -5.71 -9.98
CA PRO A 4 13.25 -5.21 -8.95
C PRO A 4 13.35 -6.24 -7.83
N LEU A 5 14.57 -6.47 -7.33
CA LEU A 5 14.79 -7.28 -6.14
C LEU A 5 14.00 -6.70 -4.96
N LEU A 6 13.03 -7.45 -4.45
CA LEU A 6 12.24 -7.05 -3.30
C LEU A 6 13.01 -7.37 -2.01
N VAL A 7 13.50 -6.33 -1.33
CA VAL A 7 14.13 -6.45 -0.01
C VAL A 7 13.15 -5.96 1.05
N LEU A 8 12.73 -6.86 1.94
CA LEU A 8 11.80 -6.54 3.03
C LEU A 8 12.55 -6.55 4.37
N PRO A 9 12.62 -5.42 5.10
CA PRO A 9 13.20 -5.41 6.43
C PRO A 9 12.36 -6.23 7.40
N SER A 10 13.03 -6.97 8.28
CA SER A 10 12.36 -7.70 9.36
C SER A 10 12.20 -6.78 10.57
N ILE A 11 10.96 -6.44 10.90
CA ILE A 11 10.62 -5.69 12.12
C ILE A 11 10.44 -6.70 13.26
N THR A 12 11.39 -6.78 14.18
CA THR A 12 11.41 -7.78 15.27
C THR A 12 10.64 -7.31 16.49
N GLU A 13 10.57 -6.00 16.77
CA GLU A 13 9.91 -5.46 17.96
C GLU A 13 8.38 -5.56 17.87
N ARG A 14 7.82 -5.57 16.65
CA ARG A 14 6.37 -5.70 16.41
C ARG A 14 6.07 -6.67 15.28
N LYS A 15 6.11 -7.97 15.60
CA LYS A 15 5.84 -9.05 14.63
C LYS A 15 4.50 -8.92 13.91
N ILE A 16 3.46 -8.39 14.58
CA ILE A 16 2.11 -8.27 14.01
C ILE A 16 2.04 -7.34 12.78
N ILE A 17 2.94 -6.36 12.65
CA ILE A 17 3.01 -5.46 11.49
C ILE A 17 4.15 -5.82 10.53
N CYS A 18 4.89 -6.91 10.80
CA CYS A 18 6.08 -7.27 10.05
C CYS A 18 5.73 -8.06 8.77
N VAL A 19 5.83 -7.40 7.62
CA VAL A 19 5.52 -7.99 6.30
C VAL A 19 6.39 -9.23 6.03
N ALA A 20 7.69 -9.19 6.36
CA ALA A 20 8.60 -10.32 6.16
C ALA A 20 8.14 -11.57 6.97
N SER A 21 7.70 -11.37 8.20
CA SER A 21 7.17 -12.44 9.05
C SER A 21 5.84 -12.97 8.51
N ALA A 22 4.94 -12.08 8.06
CA ALA A 22 3.67 -12.44 7.46
C ALA A 22 3.85 -13.29 6.19
N ILE A 23 4.78 -12.91 5.31
CA ILE A 23 5.09 -13.66 4.08
C ILE A 23 5.67 -15.03 4.41
N LYS A 24 6.62 -15.13 5.34
CA LYS A 24 7.17 -16.43 5.77
C LYS A 24 6.07 -17.35 6.31
N SER A 25 5.19 -16.83 7.16
CA SER A 25 4.04 -17.59 7.66
C SER A 25 3.09 -18.01 6.53
N TYR A 26 2.80 -17.12 5.58
CA TYR A 26 1.93 -17.41 4.44
C TYR A 26 2.50 -18.53 3.55
N ILE A 27 3.80 -18.46 3.21
CA ILE A 27 4.49 -19.50 2.42
C ILE A 27 4.43 -20.84 3.17
N SER A 28 4.70 -20.85 4.47
CA SER A 28 4.63 -22.06 5.29
C SER A 28 3.23 -22.68 5.30
N ARG A 29 2.18 -21.86 5.44
CA ARG A 29 0.78 -22.33 5.49
C ARG A 29 0.22 -22.75 4.14
N THR A 30 0.77 -22.23 3.05
CA THR A 30 0.32 -22.53 1.68
C THR A 30 1.15 -23.62 1.00
N LYS A 31 2.18 -24.16 1.68
CA LYS A 31 3.15 -25.11 1.12
C LYS A 31 2.46 -26.30 0.44
N ASP A 32 1.50 -26.91 1.10
CA ASP A 32 0.87 -28.16 0.63
C ASP A 32 -0.14 -27.94 -0.50
N ILE A 33 -0.65 -26.71 -0.66
CA ILE A 33 -1.64 -26.36 -1.70
C ILE A 33 -1.03 -25.63 -2.89
N ARG A 34 0.27 -25.31 -2.83
CA ARG A 34 0.98 -24.52 -3.84
C ARG A 34 1.28 -25.31 -5.12
N ASN A 35 1.42 -26.63 -5.03
CA ASN A 35 1.72 -27.49 -6.18
C ASN A 35 2.90 -26.95 -7.02
N LYS A 36 2.63 -26.50 -8.26
CA LYS A 36 3.62 -25.94 -9.21
C LYS A 36 3.53 -24.42 -9.37
N GLU A 37 2.86 -23.71 -8.45
CA GLU A 37 2.64 -22.26 -8.54
C GLU A 37 3.78 -21.45 -7.91
N ASP A 38 4.51 -20.73 -8.75
CA ASP A 38 5.58 -19.81 -8.33
C ASP A 38 5.05 -18.45 -7.83
N SER A 39 3.79 -18.13 -8.13
CA SER A 39 3.17 -16.87 -7.70
C SER A 39 3.02 -16.81 -6.19
N LEU A 40 3.46 -15.72 -5.54
CA LEU A 40 3.41 -15.59 -4.09
C LEU A 40 2.00 -15.83 -3.53
N PHE A 41 0.98 -15.18 -4.08
CA PHE A 41 -0.39 -15.28 -3.60
C PHE A 41 -1.20 -16.31 -4.40
N LEU A 42 -1.89 -17.19 -3.69
CA LEU A 42 -2.74 -18.25 -4.24
C LEU A 42 -4.21 -17.98 -3.95
N THR A 43 -5.10 -18.40 -4.85
CA THR A 43 -6.55 -18.43 -4.62
C THR A 43 -6.91 -19.44 -3.53
N PHE A 44 -7.91 -19.11 -2.70
CA PHE A 44 -8.35 -19.99 -1.61
C PHE A 44 -9.37 -21.05 -2.05
N LYS A 45 -10.00 -20.90 -3.23
CA LYS A 45 -10.95 -21.87 -3.79
C LYS A 45 -10.22 -22.89 -4.67
N LYS A 46 -10.60 -24.17 -4.57
CA LYS A 46 -10.08 -25.23 -5.45
C LYS A 46 -10.58 -25.08 -6.90
N PRO A 47 -9.78 -25.44 -7.92
CA PRO A 47 -8.34 -25.74 -7.81
C PRO A 47 -7.55 -24.49 -7.41
N HIS A 48 -6.59 -24.65 -6.49
CA HIS A 48 -5.74 -23.55 -6.05
C HIS A 48 -4.78 -23.16 -7.18
N GLY A 49 -4.65 -21.86 -7.45
CA GLY A 49 -3.78 -21.32 -8.48
C GLY A 49 -3.35 -19.90 -8.16
N ALA A 50 -2.59 -19.27 -9.06
CA ALA A 50 -2.16 -17.89 -8.90
C ALA A 50 -3.35 -16.91 -8.73
N ALA A 51 -3.29 -16.04 -7.72
CA ALA A 51 -4.27 -14.97 -7.56
C ALA A 51 -4.03 -13.86 -8.59
N SER A 52 -5.08 -13.50 -9.34
CA SER A 52 -5.01 -12.38 -10.30
C SER A 52 -4.92 -11.02 -9.60
N SER A 53 -4.42 -9.99 -10.29
CA SER A 53 -4.40 -8.61 -9.78
C SER A 53 -5.79 -8.10 -9.38
N GLN A 54 -6.83 -8.53 -10.09
CA GLN A 54 -8.22 -8.20 -9.77
C GLN A 54 -8.67 -8.85 -8.44
N THR A 55 -8.25 -10.09 -8.20
CA THR A 55 -8.54 -10.81 -6.94
C THR A 55 -7.85 -10.13 -5.76
N LEU A 56 -6.56 -9.81 -5.90
CA LEU A 56 -5.82 -9.07 -4.89
C LEU A 56 -6.43 -7.70 -4.61
N GLY A 57 -6.86 -6.99 -5.66
CA GLY A 57 -7.56 -5.70 -5.52
C GLY A 57 -8.86 -5.83 -4.71
N ARG A 58 -9.64 -6.90 -4.91
CA ARG A 58 -10.84 -7.18 -4.12
C ARG A 58 -10.50 -7.47 -2.66
N TRP A 59 -9.45 -8.26 -2.38
CA TRP A 59 -9.04 -8.54 -1.00
C TRP A 59 -8.58 -7.28 -0.27
N ILE A 60 -7.78 -6.43 -0.91
CA ILE A 60 -7.38 -5.15 -0.31
C ILE A 60 -8.62 -4.29 -0.03
N LYS A 61 -9.56 -4.21 -0.97
CA LYS A 61 -10.81 -3.46 -0.77
C LYS A 61 -11.64 -4.04 0.39
N SER A 62 -11.70 -5.36 0.54
CA SER A 62 -12.34 -6.01 1.69
C SER A 62 -11.65 -5.60 2.99
N CYS A 63 -10.31 -5.68 3.05
CA CYS A 63 -9.57 -5.27 4.26
C CYS A 63 -9.79 -3.80 4.62
N LEU A 64 -9.92 -2.90 3.63
CA LEU A 64 -10.29 -1.50 3.87
C LEU A 64 -11.70 -1.41 4.49
N SER A 65 -12.67 -2.15 3.93
CA SER A 65 -14.03 -2.20 4.46
C SER A 65 -14.07 -2.73 5.90
N ASP A 66 -13.35 -3.81 6.17
CA ASP A 66 -13.27 -4.44 7.48
C ASP A 66 -12.61 -3.52 8.52
N ALA A 67 -11.72 -2.63 8.07
CA ALA A 67 -11.11 -1.57 8.87
C ALA A 67 -12.00 -0.32 9.03
N GLY A 68 -13.23 -0.34 8.51
CA GLY A 68 -14.17 0.79 8.60
C GLY A 68 -13.89 1.94 7.61
N ILE A 69 -13.06 1.70 6.58
CA ILE A 69 -12.75 2.70 5.56
C ILE A 69 -13.83 2.64 4.47
N ASP A 70 -14.37 3.81 4.09
CA ASP A 70 -15.40 3.92 3.06
C ASP A 70 -14.86 3.50 1.68
N THR A 71 -15.28 2.32 1.22
CA THR A 71 -14.80 1.75 -0.03
C THR A 71 -15.57 2.21 -1.28
N THR A 72 -16.55 3.12 -1.11
CA THR A 72 -17.13 3.88 -2.23
C THR A 72 -16.19 5.00 -2.67
N GLN A 73 -15.42 5.54 -1.73
CA GLN A 73 -14.42 6.60 -1.98
C GLN A 73 -13.00 6.04 -2.14
N PHE A 74 -12.63 5.03 -1.34
CA PHE A 74 -11.29 4.48 -1.31
C PHE A 74 -11.21 3.09 -1.97
N SER A 75 -10.20 2.91 -2.80
CA SER A 75 -9.96 1.65 -3.52
C SER A 75 -8.65 1.01 -3.07
N ALA A 76 -8.36 -0.18 -3.60
CA ALA A 76 -7.04 -0.81 -3.40
C ALA A 76 -5.86 0.10 -3.78
N TYR A 77 -6.05 0.97 -4.78
CA TYR A 77 -5.04 1.92 -5.22
C TYR A 77 -4.81 3.05 -4.22
N SER A 78 -5.84 3.43 -3.44
CA SER A 78 -5.75 4.43 -2.38
C SER A 78 -4.71 4.04 -1.33
N THR A 79 -4.49 2.75 -1.09
CA THR A 79 -3.43 2.23 -0.22
C THR A 79 -2.03 2.65 -0.71
N LYS A 80 -1.78 2.58 -2.03
CA LYS A 80 -0.52 3.04 -2.62
C LYS A 80 -0.35 4.54 -2.44
N HIS A 81 -1.42 5.32 -2.64
CA HIS A 81 -1.43 6.76 -2.39
C HIS A 81 -1.12 7.13 -0.95
N ALA A 82 -1.80 6.50 0.01
CA ALA A 82 -1.61 6.78 1.42
C ALA A 82 -0.19 6.45 1.89
N SER A 83 0.36 5.32 1.44
CA SER A 83 1.72 4.88 1.78
C SER A 83 2.78 5.88 1.32
N THR A 84 2.77 6.26 0.03
CA THR A 84 3.78 7.18 -0.50
C THR A 84 3.61 8.61 0.02
N SER A 85 2.37 9.08 0.24
CA SER A 85 2.10 10.38 0.90
C SER A 85 2.68 10.39 2.31
N THR A 86 2.44 9.33 3.08
CA THR A 86 2.92 9.24 4.46
C THR A 86 4.45 9.22 4.51
N ALA A 87 5.10 8.50 3.60
CA ALA A 87 6.56 8.50 3.49
C ALA A 87 7.12 9.92 3.26
N ALA A 88 6.52 10.69 2.36
CA ALA A 88 6.93 12.07 2.12
C ALA A 88 6.69 12.98 3.33
N VAL A 89 5.54 12.88 3.99
CA VAL A 89 5.25 13.62 5.23
C VAL A 89 6.26 13.28 6.33
N LYS A 90 6.77 12.04 6.36
CA LYS A 90 7.82 11.59 7.28
C LYS A 90 9.24 11.94 6.81
N GLY A 91 9.38 12.70 5.73
CA GLY A 91 10.66 13.23 5.25
C GLY A 91 11.50 12.24 4.43
N VAL A 92 10.91 11.15 3.93
CA VAL A 92 11.62 10.27 2.99
C VAL A 92 11.83 11.00 1.68
N ASP A 93 13.08 10.96 1.19
CA ASP A 93 13.47 11.59 -0.07
C ASP A 93 12.62 11.11 -1.27
N ILE A 94 12.35 12.03 -2.18
CA ILE A 94 11.48 11.81 -3.34
C ILE A 94 12.01 10.73 -4.28
N ASP A 95 13.33 10.66 -4.48
CA ASP A 95 13.93 9.69 -5.38
C ASP A 95 13.91 8.29 -4.75
N THR A 96 14.00 8.22 -3.43
CA THR A 96 13.75 6.98 -2.67
C THR A 96 12.30 6.53 -2.84
N ILE A 97 11.32 7.42 -2.64
CA ILE A 97 9.89 7.10 -2.83
C ILE A 97 9.62 6.63 -4.26
N ARG A 98 10.16 7.33 -5.27
CA ARG A 98 10.02 6.96 -6.68
C ARG A 98 10.55 5.55 -6.95
N ARG A 99 11.77 5.27 -6.49
CA ARG A 99 12.41 3.96 -6.67
C ARG A 99 11.60 2.85 -6.02
N THR A 100 11.13 3.05 -4.78
CA THR A 100 10.33 2.06 -4.05
C THR A 100 8.95 1.86 -4.67
N ALA A 101 8.33 2.91 -5.21
CA ALA A 101 7.02 2.85 -5.84
C ALA A 101 7.03 2.36 -7.31
N GLY A 102 8.22 2.12 -7.87
CA GLY A 102 8.45 1.66 -9.24
C GLY A 102 8.31 2.76 -10.30
N TRP A 103 8.57 4.02 -9.94
CA TRP A 103 8.56 5.15 -10.88
C TRP A 103 9.96 5.46 -11.39
N SER A 104 10.03 5.99 -12.63
CA SER A 104 11.30 6.52 -13.17
C SER A 104 11.77 7.73 -12.36
N ALA A 105 13.07 7.98 -12.38
CA ALA A 105 13.68 9.12 -11.68
C ALA A 105 13.10 10.47 -12.15
N SER A 106 12.78 10.59 -13.46
CA SER A 106 12.15 11.76 -14.06
C SER A 106 10.63 11.83 -13.88
N SER A 107 10.02 10.85 -13.19
CA SER A 107 8.56 10.77 -13.09
C SER A 107 7.99 11.86 -12.20
N ASN A 108 7.08 12.66 -12.76
CA ASN A 108 6.26 13.61 -12.02
C ASN A 108 4.99 12.96 -11.42
N VAL A 109 4.82 11.63 -11.55
CA VAL A 109 3.61 10.93 -11.11
C VAL A 109 3.39 11.10 -9.60
N PHE A 110 4.45 10.95 -8.80
CA PHE A 110 4.33 11.16 -7.36
C PHE A 110 3.84 12.56 -7.02
N VAL A 111 4.55 13.58 -7.49
CA VAL A 111 4.28 14.99 -7.17
C VAL A 111 2.87 15.39 -7.63
N ARG A 112 2.46 14.97 -8.83
CA ARG A 112 1.17 15.36 -9.41
C ARG A 112 -0.03 14.63 -8.83
N PHE A 113 0.08 13.34 -8.56
CA PHE A 113 -1.09 12.51 -8.26
C PHE A 113 -1.10 11.92 -6.86
N TYR A 114 0.07 11.84 -6.20
CA TYR A 114 0.24 11.11 -4.95
C TYR A 114 0.62 11.98 -3.77
N ASN A 115 1.32 13.11 -3.95
CA ASN A 115 1.63 14.01 -2.84
C ASN A 115 0.40 14.82 -2.42
N ARG A 116 -0.58 14.16 -1.81
CA ARG A 116 -1.80 14.82 -1.32
C ARG A 116 -1.59 15.26 0.14
N PRO A 117 -1.98 16.50 0.50
CA PRO A 117 -1.90 16.92 1.89
C PRO A 117 -2.75 16.01 2.78
N VAL A 118 -2.14 15.49 3.84
CA VAL A 118 -2.86 14.77 4.91
C VAL A 118 -3.57 15.83 5.75
N THR A 119 -4.75 16.28 5.28
CA THR A 119 -5.48 17.39 5.90
C THR A 119 -5.97 17.00 7.30
N SER A 120 -5.49 17.69 8.33
CA SER A 120 -5.97 17.49 9.70
C SER A 120 -7.15 18.38 10.08
N LYS A 121 -7.47 19.46 9.34
CA LYS A 121 -8.61 20.34 9.66
C LYS A 121 -9.16 21.01 8.40
N LYS A 122 -10.39 20.66 8.00
CA LYS A 122 -11.11 21.30 6.88
C LYS A 122 -11.49 22.76 7.20
N ASP A 123 -11.60 23.09 8.47
CA ASP A 123 -12.20 24.37 8.91
C ASP A 123 -11.17 25.48 9.09
N VAL A 124 -9.87 25.18 9.04
CA VAL A 124 -8.82 26.18 9.28
C VAL A 124 -8.79 27.21 8.15
N PHE A 125 -8.93 26.77 6.90
CA PHE A 125 -8.98 27.68 5.76
C PHE A 125 -10.19 28.61 5.84
N ALA A 126 -11.39 28.03 5.99
CA ALA A 126 -12.62 28.81 6.11
C ALA A 126 -12.59 29.75 7.32
N LYS A 127 -12.12 29.29 8.49
CA LYS A 127 -12.01 30.13 9.68
C LYS A 127 -11.03 31.29 9.47
N VAL A 128 -9.82 31.06 8.96
CA VAL A 128 -8.84 32.14 8.74
C VAL A 128 -9.36 33.18 7.75
N VAL A 129 -10.02 32.75 6.67
CA VAL A 129 -10.63 33.65 5.69
C VAL A 129 -11.80 34.45 6.29
N LEU A 130 -12.63 33.82 7.12
CA LEU A 130 -13.84 34.44 7.67
C LEU A 130 -13.61 35.25 8.95
N THR A 131 -12.55 34.95 9.73
CA THR A 131 -12.32 35.60 11.03
C THR A 131 -11.15 36.59 11.04
N GLY A 132 -10.35 36.67 9.96
CA GLY A 132 -9.44 37.79 9.68
C GLY A 132 -8.39 38.14 10.74
N LYS A 133 -8.12 37.27 11.71
CA LYS A 133 -7.08 37.48 12.73
C LYS A 133 -6.00 36.41 12.59
N LYS A 134 -4.76 36.88 12.44
CA LYS A 134 -3.54 36.07 12.60
C LYS A 134 -3.44 35.57 14.04
#